data_AF-A0A7Y4EIF1-F1
#
_entry.id   AF-A0A7Y4EIF1-F1
#
_cell.length_a   1.000
_cell.length_b   1.000
_cell.length_c   1.000
_cell.angle_alpha   90.00
_cell.angle_beta   90.00
_cell.angle_gamma   90.00
#
_symmetry.space_group_name_H-M   'P 1'
#
loop_
_entity.id
_entity.type
_entity.pdbx_description
1 polymer ?
#
loop_
_entity_poly.entity_id
_entity_poly.type
_entity_poly.pdbx_seq_one_letter_code
_entity_poly.pdbx_strand_id
1 'polypeptide(L)'
;MEHLGKTSVVFDYTSFLGASCSKKWTFLEAMSTFAPIFSLMWKNTIKETLSVEDRLWDQAMKSLSANRSDESNIITLLQLAKIEGIEELKVVMPYELDTEQLERVRLKAAVDISPLAQDELIIKF
;
A
#
# COMPACT_ATOMS: atom_id res chain seq x y z
N MET A 1 14.70 -16.53 -21.62
CA MET A 1 14.82 -15.14 -21.14
C MET A 1 13.72 -14.96 -20.11
N GLU A 2 14.03 -15.36 -18.88
CA GLU A 2 13.06 -15.51 -17.80
C GLU A 2 13.08 -14.22 -16.98
N HIS A 3 11.98 -13.47 -17.00
CA HIS A 3 11.77 -12.34 -16.09
C HIS A 3 11.60 -12.91 -14.68
N LEU A 4 12.70 -13.02 -13.94
CA LEU A 4 12.68 -13.38 -12.53
C LEU A 4 11.83 -12.31 -11.79
N GLY A 5 10.76 -12.78 -11.15
CA GLY A 5 9.67 -11.97 -10.65
C GLY A 5 10.12 -10.93 -9.63
N LYS A 6 9.93 -9.65 -9.98
CA LYS A 6 9.99 -8.55 -9.04
C LYS A 6 8.73 -8.57 -8.18
N THR A 7 8.85 -8.53 -6.86
CA THR A 7 7.71 -8.37 -5.96
C THR A 7 7.17 -6.94 -6.12
N SER A 8 6.20 -6.78 -7.02
CA SER A 8 5.55 -5.51 -7.34
C SER A 8 4.18 -5.45 -6.67
N VAL A 9 3.97 -4.44 -5.83
CA VAL A 9 2.75 -4.28 -5.03
C VAL A 9 2.02 -3.00 -5.42
N VAL A 10 0.69 -3.05 -5.47
CA VAL A 10 -0.16 -1.87 -5.61
C VAL A 10 -0.83 -1.56 -4.27
N PHE A 11 -0.67 -0.33 -3.79
CA PHE A 11 -1.28 0.15 -2.56
C PHE A 11 -2.23 1.32 -2.85
N ASP A 12 -3.52 1.10 -2.61
CA ASP A 12 -4.56 2.12 -2.78
C ASP A 12 -4.69 2.96 -1.50
N TYR A 13 -4.05 4.13 -1.49
CA TYR A 13 -3.99 5.01 -0.33
C TYR A 13 -5.35 5.67 -0.05
N THR A 14 -6.16 5.89 -1.09
CA THR A 14 -7.54 6.39 -0.95
C THR A 14 -8.40 5.43 -0.12
N SER A 15 -8.35 4.14 -0.46
CA SER A 15 -9.05 3.07 0.24
C SER A 15 -8.53 2.92 1.66
N PHE A 16 -7.21 3.08 1.86
CA PHE A 16 -6.60 3.10 3.19
C PHE A 16 -7.18 4.22 4.07
N LEU A 17 -7.27 5.46 3.56
CA LEU A 17 -7.84 6.58 4.33
C LEU A 17 -9.30 6.33 4.70
N GLY A 18 -10.09 5.82 3.75
CA GLY A 18 -11.48 5.45 4.00
C GLY A 18 -11.62 4.35 5.05
N ALA A 19 -10.73 3.35 5.02
CA ALA A 19 -10.66 2.28 6.01
C ALA A 19 -10.18 2.80 7.38
N SER A 20 -9.19 3.69 7.42
CA SER A 20 -8.60 4.25 8.64
C SER A 20 -9.54 5.17 9.41
N CYS A 21 -10.43 5.89 8.73
CA CYS A 21 -11.49 6.70 9.37
C CYS A 21 -12.62 5.84 9.95
N SER A 22 -12.71 4.59 9.49
CA SER A 22 -13.76 3.68 9.88
C SER A 22 -13.24 2.74 10.98
N LYS A 23 -13.98 2.57 12.09
CA LYS A 23 -13.67 1.60 13.18
C LYS A 23 -13.74 0.11 12.73
N LYS A 24 -13.40 -0.23 11.48
CA LYS A 24 -13.92 -1.33 10.66
C LYS A 24 -12.95 -2.50 10.47
N TRP A 25 -12.65 -3.20 11.57
CA TRP A 25 -12.56 -4.66 11.44
C TRP A 25 -13.95 -5.31 11.31
N THR A 26 -15.01 -4.60 11.72
CA THR A 26 -16.42 -5.01 11.55
C THR A 26 -16.88 -5.18 10.09
N PHE A 27 -16.09 -4.79 9.10
CA PHE A 27 -16.42 -4.96 7.67
C PHE A 27 -15.72 -6.15 6.99
N LEU A 28 -14.80 -6.83 7.66
CA LEU A 28 -14.30 -8.13 7.20
C LEU A 28 -15.42 -9.19 7.25
N GLU A 29 -16.38 -9.02 8.17
CA GLU A 29 -17.61 -9.81 8.32
C GLU A 29 -18.64 -9.61 7.18
N ALA A 30 -18.64 -8.46 6.51
CA ALA A 30 -19.58 -8.15 5.42
C ALA A 30 -19.02 -8.41 4.01
N MET A 31 -17.69 -8.48 3.87
CA MET A 31 -16.97 -8.64 2.59
C MET A 31 -16.94 -10.07 2.04
N SER A 32 -17.49 -11.07 2.75
CA SER A 32 -17.67 -12.42 2.17
C SER A 32 -18.94 -12.56 1.31
N THR A 33 -19.79 -11.53 1.24
CA THR A 33 -21.13 -11.61 0.61
C THR A 33 -21.19 -11.09 -0.84
N PHE A 34 -20.19 -10.36 -1.34
CA PHE A 34 -20.22 -9.73 -2.68
C PHE A 34 -18.91 -9.83 -3.48
N ALA A 35 -18.38 -11.05 -3.66
CA ALA A 35 -17.20 -11.28 -4.50
C ALA A 35 -17.55 -11.54 -5.99
N PRO A 36 -17.03 -10.68 -6.91
CA PRO A 36 -16.34 -11.14 -8.12
C PRO A 36 -15.09 -10.24 -8.40
N ILE A 37 -13.88 -10.65 -8.83
CA ILE A 37 -13.29 -11.83 -9.48
C ILE A 37 -11.88 -12.03 -8.86
N PHE A 38 -11.73 -12.66 -7.68
CA PHE A 38 -10.43 -13.20 -7.20
C PHE A 38 -10.63 -14.46 -6.34
N SER A 39 -11.70 -15.21 -6.63
CA SER A 39 -12.17 -16.33 -5.81
C SER A 39 -11.64 -17.66 -6.35
N LEU A 40 -10.85 -18.39 -5.54
CA LEU A 40 -11.09 -19.83 -5.25
C LEU A 40 -10.03 -20.47 -4.33
N MET A 41 -8.85 -19.88 -4.09
CA MET A 41 -7.87 -20.41 -3.14
C MET A 41 -7.87 -19.77 -1.75
N TRP A 42 -8.60 -18.67 -1.58
CA TRP A 42 -8.48 -17.75 -0.45
C TRP A 42 -8.78 -18.36 0.92
N LYS A 43 -9.71 -19.32 1.05
CA LYS A 43 -10.32 -19.62 2.37
C LYS A 43 -9.58 -20.66 3.23
N ASN A 44 -8.80 -21.57 2.65
CA ASN A 44 -8.20 -22.68 3.42
C ASN A 44 -6.73 -22.44 3.82
N THR A 45 -6.07 -21.43 3.25
CA THR A 45 -4.64 -21.13 3.46
C THR A 45 -4.39 -19.96 4.43
N ILE A 46 -5.45 -19.41 5.04
CA ILE A 46 -5.46 -18.14 5.78
C ILE A 46 -4.53 -18.11 7.00
N LYS A 47 -4.04 -19.24 7.51
CA LYS A 47 -3.11 -19.25 8.66
C LYS A 47 -1.63 -19.34 8.30
N GLU A 48 -1.25 -19.72 7.08
CA GLU A 48 0.17 -19.91 6.71
C GLU A 48 0.63 -19.10 5.47
N THR A 49 -0.28 -18.41 4.74
CA THR A 49 0.08 -17.66 3.52
C THR A 49 -0.60 -16.28 3.45
N LEU A 50 -0.19 -15.32 4.28
CA LEU A 50 -0.55 -13.91 4.02
C LEU A 50 0.34 -13.40 2.89
N SER A 51 -0.26 -12.86 1.82
CA SER A 51 0.49 -12.26 0.72
C SER A 51 1.28 -11.04 1.19
N VAL A 52 2.34 -10.65 0.49
CA VAL A 52 3.16 -9.48 0.85
C VAL A 52 2.30 -8.22 0.95
N GLU A 53 1.29 -8.12 0.09
CA GLU A 53 0.28 -7.08 0.04
C GLU A 53 -0.59 -7.04 1.30
N ASP A 54 -1.09 -8.19 1.76
CA ASP A 54 -1.92 -8.29 2.97
C ASP A 54 -1.13 -7.89 4.22
N ARG A 55 0.14 -8.30 4.30
CA ARG A 55 1.03 -7.94 5.41
C ARG A 55 1.34 -6.46 5.40
N LEU A 56 1.66 -5.89 4.24
CA LEU A 56 1.87 -4.46 4.08
C LEU A 56 0.62 -3.67 4.50
N TRP A 57 -0.57 -4.12 4.08
CA TRP A 57 -1.84 -3.48 4.43
C TRP A 57 -2.12 -3.52 5.93
N ASP A 58 -1.96 -4.67 6.57
CA ASP A 58 -2.13 -4.83 8.02
C ASP A 58 -1.14 -3.95 8.81
N GLN A 59 0.13 -3.93 8.42
CA GLN A 59 1.14 -3.06 9.03
C GLN A 59 0.84 -1.58 8.82
N ALA A 60 0.37 -1.22 7.62
CA ALA A 60 -0.01 0.15 7.31
C ALA A 60 -1.18 0.59 8.20
N MET A 61 -2.18 -0.27 8.39
CA MET A 61 -3.33 0.01 9.25
C MET A 61 -2.98 0.22 10.72
N LYS A 62 -1.86 -0.35 11.18
CA LYS A 62 -1.34 -0.17 12.54
C LYS A 62 -0.43 1.05 12.70
N SER A 63 0.20 1.50 11.62
CA SER A 63 1.34 2.43 11.67
C SER A 63 1.06 3.80 11.05
N LEU A 64 0.19 3.86 10.04
CA LEU A 64 -0.25 5.11 9.40
C LEU A 64 -1.46 5.68 10.15
N SER A 65 -1.71 6.97 9.98
CA SER A 65 -2.86 7.63 10.62
C SER A 65 -3.42 8.74 9.74
N ALA A 66 -4.75 8.78 9.59
CA ALA A 66 -5.45 9.88 8.94
C ALA A 66 -5.25 11.25 9.64
N ASN A 67 -4.71 11.27 10.86
CA ASN A 67 -4.39 12.50 11.60
C ASN A 67 -2.94 12.99 11.38
N ARG A 68 -2.12 12.24 10.63
CA ARG A 68 -0.76 12.64 10.22
C ARG A 68 -0.79 13.22 8.81
N SER A 69 0.22 14.02 8.46
CA SER A 69 0.38 14.47 7.08
C SER A 69 0.61 13.29 6.16
N ASP A 70 0.11 13.40 4.94
CA ASP A 70 0.25 12.36 3.93
C ASP A 70 1.71 12.10 3.57
N GLU A 71 2.56 13.14 3.54
CA GLU A 71 4.03 12.98 3.49
C GLU A 71 4.55 11.98 4.55
N SER A 72 4.13 12.15 5.81
CA SER A 72 4.59 11.30 6.91
C SER A 72 4.07 9.87 6.80
N ASN A 73 2.82 9.72 6.35
CA ASN A 73 2.22 8.41 6.13
C ASN A 73 2.90 7.67 4.97
N ILE A 74 3.18 8.36 3.86
CA ILE A 74 3.89 7.80 2.72
C ILE A 74 5.31 7.38 3.13
N ILE A 75 6.07 8.21 3.85
CA ILE A 75 7.39 7.81 4.34
C ILE A 75 7.33 6.53 5.18
N THR A 76 6.32 6.42 6.06
CA THR A 76 6.12 5.23 6.88
C THR A 76 5.77 4.02 6.01
N LEU A 77 4.88 4.18 5.02
CA LEU A 77 4.50 3.12 4.07
C LEU A 77 5.71 2.60 3.29
N LEU A 78 6.59 3.50 2.83
CA LEU A 78 7.82 3.13 2.11
C LEU A 78 8.79 2.35 3.00
N GLN A 79 8.87 2.67 4.29
CA GLN A 79 9.67 1.91 5.25
C GLN A 79 9.10 0.51 5.47
N LEU A 80 7.77 0.37 5.61
CA LEU A 80 7.11 -0.92 5.72
C LEU A 80 7.35 -1.79 4.48
N ALA A 81 7.24 -1.20 3.29
CA ALA A 81 7.50 -1.90 2.03
C ALA A 81 8.94 -2.41 1.92
N LYS A 82 9.94 -1.63 2.35
CA LYS A 82 11.34 -2.08 2.46
C LYS A 82 11.50 -3.27 3.42
N ILE A 83 10.83 -3.22 4.57
CA ILE A 83 10.89 -4.30 5.57
C ILE A 83 10.30 -5.60 5.02
N GLU A 84 9.23 -5.50 4.24
CA GLU A 84 8.58 -6.65 3.60
C GLU A 84 9.30 -7.17 2.35
N GLY A 85 10.40 -6.53 1.92
CA GLY A 85 11.19 -6.94 0.76
C GLY A 85 10.51 -6.67 -0.58
N ILE A 86 9.69 -5.63 -0.65
CA ILE A 86 9.05 -5.18 -1.89
C ILE A 86 10.10 -4.47 -2.75
N GLU A 87 10.17 -4.81 -4.04
CA GLU A 87 11.12 -4.22 -4.98
C GLU A 87 10.52 -3.02 -5.72
N GLU A 88 9.21 -3.06 -5.96
CA GLU A 88 8.46 -2.00 -6.62
C GLU A 88 7.11 -1.80 -5.92
N LEU A 89 6.79 -0.56 -5.59
CA LEU A 89 5.52 -0.19 -4.99
C LEU A 89 4.83 0.88 -5.83
N LYS A 90 3.64 0.57 -6.33
CA LYS A 90 2.74 1.56 -6.92
C LYS A 90 1.79 2.07 -5.84
N VAL A 91 1.70 3.39 -5.65
CA VAL A 91 0.76 4.02 -4.73
C VAL A 91 -0.26 4.83 -5.53
N VAL A 92 -1.55 4.56 -5.30
CA VAL A 92 -2.66 5.32 -5.88
C VAL A 92 -3.20 6.27 -4.82
N MET A 93 -3.09 7.57 -5.07
CA MET A 93 -3.43 8.63 -4.13
C MET A 93 -4.82 9.22 -4.43
N PRO A 94 -5.54 9.78 -3.44
CA PRO A 94 -6.80 10.49 -3.69
C PRO A 94 -6.60 11.85 -4.36
N TYR A 95 -5.36 12.33 -4.39
CA TYR A 95 -4.94 13.59 -4.98
C TYR A 95 -3.43 13.55 -5.26
N GLU A 96 -2.96 14.45 -6.12
CA GLU A 96 -1.55 14.59 -6.45
C GLU A 96 -0.74 15.16 -5.27
N LEU A 97 0.42 14.57 -4.96
CA LEU A 97 1.37 15.21 -4.06
C LEU A 97 2.07 16.35 -4.79
N ASP A 98 2.11 17.52 -4.17
CA ASP A 98 2.89 18.64 -4.72
C ASP A 98 4.38 18.31 -4.79
N THR A 99 5.08 18.98 -5.71
CA THR A 99 6.51 18.75 -5.96
C THR A 99 7.35 18.88 -4.68
N GLU A 100 7.01 19.81 -3.80
CA GLU A 100 7.77 20.04 -2.57
C GLU A 100 7.61 18.88 -1.57
N GLN A 101 6.40 18.33 -1.43
CA GLN A 101 6.16 17.11 -0.67
C GLN A 101 6.86 15.90 -1.29
N LEU A 102 6.80 15.73 -2.61
CA LEU A 102 7.46 14.63 -3.29
C LEU A 102 8.98 14.64 -3.05
N GLU A 103 9.62 15.80 -3.18
CA GLU A 103 11.06 15.96 -2.90
C GLU A 103 11.39 15.65 -1.44
N ARG A 104 10.55 16.08 -0.49
CA ARG A 104 10.73 15.73 0.93
C ARG A 104 10.64 14.23 1.17
N VAL A 105 9.69 13.53 0.54
CA VAL A 105 9.56 12.07 0.64
C VAL A 105 10.79 11.39 0.05
N ARG A 106 11.25 11.78 -1.16
CA ARG A 106 12.47 11.22 -1.79
C ARG A 106 13.69 11.33 -0.88
N LEU A 107 13.93 12.55 -0.34
CA LEU A 107 15.09 12.83 0.51
C LEU A 107 15.05 12.03 1.81
N LYS A 108 13.88 11.93 2.46
CA LYS A 108 13.74 11.24 3.75
C LYS A 108 13.72 9.71 3.62
N ALA A 109 13.11 9.18 2.56
CA ALA A 109 12.98 7.75 2.35
C ALA A 109 14.17 7.13 1.59
N ALA A 110 15.00 7.96 0.93
CA ALA A 110 16.13 7.54 0.09
C ALA A 110 15.69 6.47 -0.94
N VAL A 111 14.69 6.80 -1.75
CA VAL A 111 14.14 5.95 -2.81
C VAL A 111 13.93 6.75 -4.09
N ASP A 112 13.93 6.05 -5.22
CA ASP A 112 13.50 6.64 -6.48
C ASP A 112 11.98 6.61 -6.55
N ILE A 113 11.37 7.79 -6.65
CA ILE A 113 9.93 7.95 -6.83
C ILE A 113 9.71 8.53 -8.23
N SER A 114 8.82 7.95 -9.00
CA SER A 114 8.46 8.43 -10.33
C SER A 114 6.96 8.65 -10.37
N PRO A 115 6.48 9.90 -10.56
CA PRO A 115 5.06 10.11 -10.84
C PRO A 115 4.75 9.51 -12.22
N LEU A 116 3.79 8.59 -12.29
CA LEU A 116 3.36 7.95 -13.54
C LEU A 116 2.17 8.67 -14.17
N ALA A 117 1.23 9.06 -13.32
CA ALA A 117 0.04 9.85 -13.65
C ALA A 117 -0.18 10.88 -12.52
N GLN A 118 -1.21 11.72 -12.65
CA GLN A 118 -1.45 12.81 -11.72
C GLN A 118 -1.59 12.34 -10.26
N ASP A 119 -2.15 11.16 -10.04
CA ASP A 119 -2.42 10.57 -8.71
C ASP A 119 -1.68 9.25 -8.45
N GLU A 120 -0.78 8.83 -9.35
CA GLU A 120 -0.07 7.56 -9.24
C GLU A 120 1.44 7.74 -9.07
N LEU A 121 1.98 7.13 -8.02
CA LEU A 121 3.40 7.12 -7.72
C LEU A 121 3.96 5.70 -7.93
N ILE A 122 5.06 5.57 -8.65
CA ILE A 122 5.85 4.34 -8.69
C ILE A 122 7.12 4.56 -7.87
N ILE A 123 7.36 3.67 -6.91
CA ILE A 123 8.56 3.65 -6.09
C ILE A 123 9.35 2.40 -6.40
N LYS A 124 10.65 2.57 -6.60
CA LYS A 124 11.62 1.47 -6.76
C LYS A 124 12.62 1.55 -5.61
N PHE A 125 12.82 0.41 -4.96
CA PHE A 125 13.66 0.29 -3.76
C PHE A 125 15.09 -0.16 -4.08
#